data_AF-A0A9P9DTE2-F1
#
_entry.id   AF-A0A9P9DTE2-F1
#
_cell.length_a   1.000
_cell.length_b   1.000
_cell.length_c   1.000
_cell.angle_alpha   90.00
_cell.angle_beta   90.00
_cell.angle_gamma   90.00
#
_symmetry.space_group_name_H-M   'P 1'
#
loop_
_entity.id
_entity.type
_entity.pdbx_description
1 polymer ?
#
loop_
_entity_poly.entity_id
_entity_poly.type
_entity_poly.pdbx_seq_one_letter_code
_entity_poly.pdbx_strand_id
1 'polypeptide(L)'
;MSSALAKAAPLKAEIRLAQAASEFEADLSTEQKATFRTYRSRLCKSPPDIHDVMRLTAEIDRHTSGKLGGGRCFGPRLTNVLQAVQQFAALGDIIVGGSQNMIACGVWSLVRMILLSLVNFSSCLERLSTLLIIVGRSAPHYEKMALLYPRSKTLQSHLSEYFIVVVHLCHELLKLIKKSILGQLVSFLSDSDMKNYESELDQWASLIREEVSLLMGQTVEEQSFRFKALLGFSESESRRQRLKTHVRVLNSCSTYDYQTT
;
A
#
# COMPACT_ATOMS: atom_id res chain seq x y z
N MET A 1 16.93 28.27 -5.55
CA MET A 1 17.36 28.12 -4.15
C MET A 1 18.14 26.82 -4.05
N SER A 2 19.45 26.88 -4.31
CA SER A 2 20.53 26.99 -3.31
C SER A 2 20.95 25.62 -2.76
N SER A 3 22.03 25.14 -3.39
CA SER A 3 23.02 24.09 -3.11
C SER A 3 23.41 23.78 -1.63
N ALA A 4 22.49 23.91 -0.67
CA ALA A 4 22.77 23.71 0.77
C ALA A 4 22.27 22.37 1.33
N LEU A 5 21.57 21.54 0.54
CA LEU A 5 20.95 20.28 1.01
C LEU A 5 21.84 19.03 0.84
N ALA A 6 23.07 19.17 0.34
CA ALA A 6 23.89 18.03 -0.09
C ALA A 6 24.61 17.25 1.04
N LYS A 7 24.31 17.50 2.32
CA LYS A 7 24.93 16.78 3.46
C LYS A 7 23.98 16.43 4.62
N ALA A 8 22.67 16.44 4.40
CA ALA A 8 21.76 15.75 5.30
C ALA A 8 21.74 14.26 4.93
N ALA A 9 21.82 13.36 5.91
CA ALA A 9 21.49 11.94 5.65
C ALA A 9 20.14 11.88 4.90
N PRO A 10 19.99 11.03 3.88
CA PRO A 10 18.75 10.97 3.10
C PRO A 10 17.58 10.80 4.07
N LEU A 11 16.64 11.75 4.02
CA LEU A 11 15.46 11.75 4.87
C LEU A 11 14.74 10.40 4.72
N LYS A 12 14.17 9.88 5.81
CA LYS A 12 13.38 8.66 5.76
C LYS A 12 12.27 8.79 4.71
N ALA A 13 11.98 7.72 3.99
CA ALA A 13 11.03 7.72 2.88
C ALA A 13 9.64 8.23 3.30
N GLU A 14 9.19 7.95 4.53
CA GLU A 14 7.91 8.44 5.04
C GLU A 14 7.88 9.97 5.18
N ILE A 15 9.02 10.58 5.57
CA ILE A 15 9.17 12.04 5.68
C ILE A 15 9.17 12.66 4.28
N ARG A 16 9.87 12.03 3.33
CA ARG A 16 9.87 12.46 1.93
C ARG A 16 8.47 12.39 1.31
N LEU A 17 7.69 11.36 1.62
CA LEU A 17 6.29 11.25 1.18
C LEU A 17 5.43 12.38 1.77
N ALA A 18 5.59 12.68 3.06
CA ALA A 18 4.90 13.80 3.71
C ALA A 18 5.28 15.14 3.06
N GLN A 19 6.56 15.32 2.73
CA GLN A 19 7.07 16.50 2.05
C GLN A 19 6.45 16.63 0.65
N ALA A 20 6.50 15.58 -0.18
CA ALA A 20 5.93 15.58 -1.51
C ALA A 20 4.42 15.91 -1.50
N ALA A 21 3.67 15.33 -0.55
CA ALA A 21 2.25 15.64 -0.38
C ALA A 21 2.01 17.10 0.06
N SER A 22 2.90 17.67 0.87
CA SER A 22 2.84 19.07 1.30
C SER A 22 3.17 20.04 0.16
N GLU A 23 4.15 19.70 -0.68
CA GLU A 23 4.49 20.47 -1.89
C GLU A 23 3.34 20.47 -2.90
N PHE A 24 2.69 19.33 -3.09
CA PHE A 24 1.45 19.25 -3.88
C PHE A 24 0.36 20.17 -3.30
N GLU A 25 0.11 20.08 -1.99
CA GLU A 25 -0.90 20.89 -1.31
C GLU A 25 -0.58 22.39 -1.45
N ALA A 26 0.70 22.77 -1.34
CA ALA A 26 1.16 24.16 -1.43
C ALA A 26 0.80 24.80 -2.77
N ASP A 27 0.84 24.04 -3.86
CA ASP A 27 0.53 24.55 -5.19
C ASP A 27 -0.97 24.74 -5.43
N LEU A 28 -1.85 24.04 -4.70
CA LEU A 28 -3.32 24.14 -4.88
C LEU A 28 -3.87 25.56 -4.70
N SER A 29 -4.94 25.88 -5.42
CA SER A 29 -5.70 27.12 -5.19
C SER A 29 -6.36 27.11 -3.80
N THR A 30 -6.74 28.27 -3.27
CA THR A 30 -7.34 28.37 -1.92
C THR A 30 -8.58 27.48 -1.77
N GLU A 31 -9.43 27.43 -2.80
CA GLU A 31 -10.63 26.59 -2.82
C GLU A 31 -10.30 25.10 -2.92
N GLN A 32 -9.34 24.73 -3.77
CA GLN A 32 -8.84 23.36 -3.87
C GLN A 32 -8.21 22.89 -2.55
N LYS A 33 -7.44 23.74 -1.87
CA LYS A 33 -6.87 23.47 -0.55
C LYS A 33 -7.96 23.22 0.49
N ALA A 34 -8.98 24.05 0.54
CA ALA A 34 -10.09 23.89 1.49
C ALA A 34 -10.81 22.55 1.27
N THR A 35 -11.10 22.22 0.01
CA THR A 35 -11.71 20.94 -0.38
C THR A 35 -10.82 19.76 0.01
N PHE A 36 -9.54 19.80 -0.38
CA PHE A 36 -8.56 18.76 -0.07
C PHE A 36 -8.43 18.51 1.44
N ARG A 37 -8.30 19.57 2.24
CA ARG A 37 -8.20 19.46 3.71
C ARG A 37 -9.45 18.88 4.34
N THR A 38 -10.63 19.27 3.85
CA THR A 38 -11.92 18.74 4.32
C THR A 38 -12.04 17.25 4.03
N TYR A 39 -11.71 16.83 2.81
CA TYR A 39 -11.68 15.42 2.42
C TYR A 39 -10.67 14.62 3.25
N ARG A 40 -9.44 15.12 3.37
CA ARG A 40 -8.38 14.48 4.17
C ARG A 40 -8.81 14.31 5.63
N SER A 41 -9.34 15.36 6.25
CA SER A 41 -9.80 15.32 7.65
C SER A 41 -10.93 14.31 7.87
N ARG A 42 -11.86 14.20 6.93
CA ARG A 42 -12.92 13.19 6.99
C ARG A 42 -12.35 11.78 6.90
N LEU A 43 -11.43 11.54 5.97
CA LEU A 43 -10.82 10.22 5.77
C LEU A 43 -9.91 9.80 6.91
N CYS A 44 -9.29 10.75 7.61
CA CYS A 44 -8.56 10.44 8.85
C CYS A 44 -9.47 9.88 9.96
N LYS A 45 -10.78 10.15 9.91
CA LYS A 45 -11.76 9.59 10.87
C LYS A 45 -12.33 8.24 10.43
N SER A 46 -12.34 8.00 9.11
CA SER A 46 -12.84 6.79 8.49
C SER A 46 -12.05 6.58 7.21
N PRO A 47 -11.06 5.67 7.20
CA PRO A 47 -10.24 5.42 6.03
C PRO A 47 -11.12 4.98 4.85
N PRO A 48 -10.68 5.23 3.60
CA PRO A 48 -11.44 4.84 2.43
C PRO A 48 -11.58 3.32 2.37
N ASP A 49 -12.75 2.85 1.94
CA ASP A 49 -13.03 1.42 1.75
C ASP A 49 -13.14 1.05 0.25
N ILE A 50 -13.43 -0.23 -0.02
CA ILE A 50 -13.63 -0.71 -1.39
C ILE A 50 -14.84 -0.05 -2.08
N HIS A 51 -15.87 0.35 -1.33
CA HIS A 51 -17.02 1.05 -1.88
C HIS A 51 -16.65 2.47 -2.34
N ASP A 52 -15.69 3.12 -1.68
CA ASP A 52 -15.15 4.40 -2.14
C ASP A 52 -14.38 4.27 -3.47
N VAL A 53 -13.69 3.16 -3.70
CA VAL A 53 -13.08 2.83 -5.01
C VAL A 53 -14.18 2.71 -6.07
N MET A 54 -15.20 1.90 -5.81
CA MET A 54 -16.33 1.70 -6.74
C MET A 54 -17.09 3.01 -7.01
N ARG A 55 -17.28 3.85 -6.00
CA ARG A 55 -17.95 5.15 -6.14
C ARG A 55 -17.12 6.10 -7.00
N LEU A 56 -15.81 6.18 -6.78
CA LEU A 56 -14.93 7.04 -7.58
C LEU A 56 -14.87 6.59 -9.04
N THR A 57 -14.75 5.29 -9.31
CA THR A 57 -14.75 4.78 -10.69
C THR A 57 -16.08 5.05 -11.40
N ALA A 58 -17.21 4.82 -10.72
CA ALA A 58 -18.53 5.13 -11.26
C ALA A 58 -18.74 6.63 -11.50
N GLU A 59 -18.21 7.49 -10.61
CA GLU A 59 -18.26 8.95 -10.77
C GLU A 59 -17.49 9.40 -12.01
N ILE A 60 -16.27 8.88 -12.21
CA ILE A 60 -15.45 9.16 -13.39
C ILE A 60 -16.18 8.71 -14.66
N ASP A 61 -16.67 7.46 -14.69
CA ASP A 61 -17.37 6.90 -15.85
C ASP A 61 -18.63 7.71 -16.20
N ARG A 62 -19.38 8.18 -15.19
CA ARG A 62 -20.56 9.03 -15.41
C ARG A 62 -20.17 10.38 -16.02
N HIS A 63 -19.07 10.98 -15.55
CA HIS A 63 -18.61 12.28 -16.07
C HIS A 63 -17.98 12.18 -17.47
N THR A 64 -17.45 11.02 -17.87
CA THR A 64 -16.88 10.79 -19.21
C THR A 64 -17.91 10.30 -20.23
N SER A 65 -18.92 9.52 -19.80
CA SER A 65 -19.91 8.86 -20.68
C SER A 65 -20.66 9.84 -21.60
N GLY A 66 -20.98 11.05 -21.12
CA GLY A 66 -21.64 12.08 -21.93
C GLY A 66 -20.71 12.94 -22.80
N LYS A 67 -19.39 12.92 -22.54
CA LYS A 67 -18.43 13.84 -23.17
C LYS A 67 -17.55 13.19 -24.25
N LEU A 68 -17.25 11.89 -24.13
CA LEU A 68 -16.23 11.23 -24.96
C LEU A 68 -16.76 10.39 -26.12
N GLY A 69 -18.08 10.41 -26.41
CA GLY A 69 -18.63 9.78 -27.61
C GLY A 69 -18.22 8.31 -27.79
N GLY A 70 -18.93 7.42 -27.12
CA GLY A 70 -18.84 5.97 -27.34
C GLY A 70 -18.22 5.20 -26.19
N GLY A 71 -19.06 4.57 -25.37
CA GLY A 71 -18.82 3.31 -24.62
C GLY A 71 -17.55 3.11 -23.78
N ARG A 72 -16.65 4.09 -23.66
CA ARG A 72 -15.37 3.93 -22.95
C ARG A 72 -15.58 4.02 -21.44
N CYS A 73 -15.45 2.88 -20.76
CA CYS A 73 -15.40 2.80 -19.31
C CYS A 73 -13.94 2.90 -18.85
N PHE A 74 -13.65 3.93 -18.06
CA PHE A 74 -12.36 4.12 -17.39
C PHE A 74 -12.31 3.38 -16.06
N GLY A 75 -13.44 3.10 -15.44
CA GLY A 75 -13.52 2.42 -14.15
C GLY A 75 -12.59 1.19 -14.06
N PRO A 76 -12.73 0.18 -14.93
CA PRO A 76 -11.87 -1.01 -14.91
C PRO A 76 -10.37 -0.72 -15.07
N ARG A 77 -10.01 0.37 -15.75
CA ARG A 77 -8.62 0.79 -15.96
C ARG A 77 -7.98 1.36 -14.69
N LEU A 78 -8.81 1.98 -13.85
CA LEU A 78 -8.37 2.70 -12.64
C LEU A 78 -8.47 1.82 -11.38
N THR A 79 -9.35 0.81 -11.39
CA THR A 79 -9.68 0.00 -10.20
C THR A 79 -8.46 -0.51 -9.47
N ASN A 80 -7.51 -1.13 -10.16
CA ASN A 80 -6.35 -1.72 -9.50
C ASN A 80 -5.53 -0.65 -8.76
N VAL A 81 -5.03 0.38 -9.44
CA VAL A 81 -4.23 1.41 -8.76
C VAL A 81 -5.02 2.08 -7.62
N LEU A 82 -6.31 2.35 -7.82
CA LEU A 82 -7.17 2.90 -6.76
C LEU A 82 -7.26 1.95 -5.56
N GLN A 83 -7.40 0.65 -5.78
CA GLN A 83 -7.40 -0.33 -4.70
C GLN A 83 -6.07 -0.36 -3.94
N ALA A 84 -4.93 -0.12 -4.60
CA ALA A 84 -3.62 -0.05 -3.92
C ALA A 84 -3.52 1.18 -3.03
N VAL A 85 -3.96 2.34 -3.55
CA VAL A 85 -3.99 3.59 -2.79
C VAL A 85 -4.96 3.46 -1.60
N GLN A 86 -6.11 2.82 -1.80
CA GLN A 86 -7.09 2.53 -0.75
C GLN A 86 -6.49 1.64 0.34
N GLN A 87 -5.87 0.52 -0.04
CA GLN A 87 -5.24 -0.40 0.91
C GLN A 87 -4.11 0.29 1.68
N PHE A 88 -3.33 1.14 1.02
CA PHE A 88 -2.32 1.96 1.70
C PHE A 88 -2.92 2.95 2.70
N ALA A 89 -4.02 3.62 2.35
CA ALA A 89 -4.75 4.48 3.27
C ALA A 89 -5.31 3.69 4.48
N ALA A 90 -5.80 2.48 4.26
CA ALA A 90 -6.26 1.59 5.34
C ALA A 90 -5.11 1.11 6.25
N LEU A 91 -3.90 0.91 5.73
CA LEU A 91 -2.72 0.56 6.54
C LEU A 91 -2.35 1.68 7.53
N GLY A 92 -2.54 2.94 7.14
CA GLY A 92 -2.29 4.11 7.98
C GLY A 92 -3.13 4.11 9.26
N ASP A 93 -4.35 3.57 9.20
CA ASP A 93 -5.27 3.46 10.34
C ASP A 93 -4.88 2.32 11.29
N ILE A 94 -4.46 1.18 10.74
CA ILE A 94 -4.24 -0.06 11.52
C ILE A 94 -2.91 -0.05 12.30
N ILE A 95 -1.86 0.66 11.82
CA ILE A 95 -0.48 0.29 12.23
C ILE A 95 0.35 1.44 12.83
N VAL A 96 0.15 2.72 12.49
CA VAL A 96 1.21 3.73 12.75
C VAL A 96 0.77 5.03 13.45
N GLY A 97 -0.44 5.06 14.01
CA GLY A 97 -0.90 6.23 14.76
C GLY A 97 -1.18 7.45 13.88
N GLY A 98 -1.73 8.50 14.50
CA GLY A 98 -2.48 9.55 13.81
C GLY A 98 -1.76 10.29 12.68
N SER A 99 -0.44 10.44 12.72
CA SER A 99 0.31 11.24 11.72
C SER A 99 0.54 10.52 10.39
N GLN A 100 0.74 9.20 10.36
CA GLN A 100 0.89 8.46 9.11
C GLN A 100 -0.46 8.16 8.45
N ASN A 101 -1.52 8.02 9.25
CA ASN A 101 -2.89 7.99 8.76
C ASN A 101 -3.21 9.28 7.95
N MET A 102 -2.75 10.45 8.42
CA MET A 102 -2.92 11.71 7.69
C MET A 102 -2.21 11.74 6.34
N ILE A 103 -1.01 11.17 6.23
CA ILE A 103 -0.25 11.12 4.98
C ILE A 103 -0.93 10.18 3.99
N ALA A 104 -1.26 8.95 4.41
CA ALA A 104 -1.88 7.95 3.55
C ALA A 104 -3.29 8.38 3.07
N CYS A 105 -4.10 8.96 3.96
CA CYS A 105 -5.36 9.60 3.58
C CYS A 105 -5.17 10.81 2.65
N GLY A 106 -4.04 11.53 2.81
CA GLY A 106 -3.62 12.60 1.91
C GLY A 106 -3.37 12.10 0.49
N VAL A 107 -2.65 10.99 0.32
CA VAL A 107 -2.38 10.36 -0.99
C VAL A 107 -3.70 9.98 -1.68
N TRP A 108 -4.63 9.33 -0.98
CA TRP A 108 -5.95 9.03 -1.54
C TRP A 108 -6.70 10.29 -1.98
N SER A 109 -6.75 11.31 -1.12
CA SER A 109 -7.44 12.57 -1.41
C SER A 109 -6.86 13.26 -2.64
N LEU A 110 -5.54 13.21 -2.79
CA LEU A 110 -4.78 13.79 -3.89
C LEU A 110 -5.07 13.06 -5.20
N VAL A 111 -5.00 11.73 -5.21
CA VAL A 111 -5.33 10.90 -6.39
C VAL A 111 -6.77 11.13 -6.83
N ARG A 112 -7.73 11.10 -5.89
CA ARG A 112 -9.14 11.38 -6.18
C ARG A 112 -9.34 12.75 -6.81
N MET A 113 -8.73 13.80 -6.24
CA MET A 113 -8.91 15.17 -6.73
C MET A 113 -8.33 15.34 -8.14
N ILE A 114 -7.18 14.74 -8.44
CA ILE A 114 -6.56 14.81 -9.77
C ILE A 114 -7.39 14.05 -10.81
N LEU A 115 -7.82 12.82 -10.50
CA LEU A 115 -8.66 12.05 -11.42
C LEU A 115 -9.95 12.80 -11.77
N LEU A 116 -10.65 13.37 -10.79
CA LEU A 116 -11.87 14.15 -11.02
C LEU A 116 -11.60 15.44 -11.82
N SER A 117 -10.45 16.09 -11.57
CA SER A 117 -10.05 17.29 -12.34
C SER A 117 -9.73 16.95 -13.80
N LEU A 118 -9.15 15.78 -14.05
CA LEU A 118 -8.80 15.29 -15.38
C LEU A 118 -9.99 14.86 -16.24
N VAL A 119 -11.17 14.65 -15.66
CA VAL A 119 -12.37 14.30 -16.45
C VAL A 119 -12.76 15.39 -17.44
N ASN A 120 -12.32 16.64 -17.22
CA ASN A 120 -12.52 17.73 -18.17
C ASN A 120 -11.50 17.73 -19.32
N PHE A 121 -10.49 16.86 -19.28
CA PHE A 121 -9.35 16.82 -20.20
C PHE A 121 -9.18 15.42 -20.81
N SER A 122 -10.02 15.10 -21.80
CA SER A 122 -10.14 13.75 -22.39
C SER A 122 -8.82 13.11 -22.82
N SER A 123 -7.96 13.83 -23.54
CA SER A 123 -6.67 13.32 -24.01
C SER A 123 -5.70 12.96 -22.88
N CYS A 124 -5.65 13.80 -21.84
CA CYS A 124 -4.80 13.58 -20.68
C CYS A 124 -5.31 12.41 -19.84
N LEU A 125 -6.64 12.33 -19.63
CA LEU A 125 -7.27 11.22 -18.93
C LEU A 125 -7.03 9.88 -19.64
N GLU A 126 -7.10 9.84 -20.97
CA GLU A 126 -6.82 8.62 -21.74
C GLU A 126 -5.36 8.16 -21.56
N ARG A 127 -4.38 9.06 -21.71
CA ARG A 127 -2.96 8.73 -21.50
C ARG A 127 -2.68 8.25 -20.07
N LEU A 128 -3.24 8.94 -19.08
CA LEU A 128 -3.13 8.51 -17.68
C LEU A 128 -3.78 7.14 -17.47
N SER A 129 -4.96 6.91 -18.04
CA SER A 129 -5.66 5.62 -17.90
C SER A 129 -4.85 4.45 -18.47
N THR A 130 -4.13 4.67 -19.58
CA THR A 130 -3.24 3.66 -20.16
C THR A 130 -2.07 3.33 -19.23
N LEU A 131 -1.42 4.34 -18.66
CA LEU A 131 -0.36 4.12 -17.66
C LEU A 131 -0.90 3.38 -16.43
N LEU A 132 -2.06 3.79 -15.93
CA LEU A 132 -2.66 3.17 -14.74
C LEU A 132 -3.11 1.72 -14.98
N ILE A 133 -3.47 1.33 -16.21
CA ILE A 133 -3.66 -0.10 -16.56
C ILE A 133 -2.36 -0.87 -16.38
N ILE A 134 -1.25 -0.35 -16.92
CA ILE A 134 0.03 -1.04 -16.93
C ILE A 134 0.54 -1.19 -15.50
N VAL A 135 0.65 -0.07 -14.78
CA VAL A 135 1.10 -0.04 -13.38
C VAL A 135 0.14 -0.80 -12.47
N GLY A 136 -1.17 -0.73 -12.75
CA GLY A 136 -2.21 -1.43 -12.00
C GLY A 136 -2.08 -2.96 -12.03
N ARG A 137 -1.34 -3.54 -12.99
CA ARG A 137 -1.07 -4.99 -13.00
C ARG A 137 -0.02 -5.37 -11.96
N SER A 138 0.96 -4.49 -11.73
CA SER A 138 2.04 -4.71 -10.77
C SER A 138 1.74 -4.12 -9.39
N ALA A 139 0.66 -3.35 -9.25
CA ALA A 139 0.33 -2.60 -8.04
C ALA A 139 0.28 -3.47 -6.76
N PRO A 140 0.72 -2.94 -5.61
CA PRO A 140 0.91 -3.74 -4.40
C PRO A 140 -0.42 -4.06 -3.69
N HIS A 141 -1.11 -5.10 -4.14
CA HIS A 141 -2.39 -5.57 -3.56
C HIS A 141 -2.23 -6.77 -2.65
N TYR A 142 -1.72 -6.58 -1.44
CA TYR A 142 -1.47 -7.68 -0.54
C TYR A 142 -2.48 -7.69 0.61
N GLU A 143 -3.37 -8.68 0.61
CA GLU A 143 -4.40 -8.88 1.64
C GLU A 143 -3.79 -9.02 3.05
N LYS A 144 -2.58 -9.58 3.13
CA LYS A 144 -1.80 -9.73 4.37
C LYS A 144 -0.84 -8.56 4.66
N MET A 145 -0.89 -7.48 3.88
CA MET A 145 0.03 -6.35 4.04
C MET A 145 -0.02 -5.78 5.46
N ALA A 146 -1.21 -5.75 6.08
CA ALA A 146 -1.35 -5.20 7.43
C ALA A 146 -0.54 -5.95 8.51
N LEU A 147 -0.27 -7.24 8.30
CA LEU A 147 0.54 -8.04 9.23
C LEU A 147 2.05 -7.90 8.97
N LEU A 148 2.43 -7.66 7.72
CA LEU A 148 3.83 -7.61 7.28
C LEU A 148 4.41 -6.18 7.39
N TYR A 149 3.59 -5.18 7.10
CA TYR A 149 3.96 -3.77 7.10
C TYR A 149 4.62 -3.31 8.41
N PRO A 150 4.12 -3.62 9.63
CA PRO A 150 4.77 -3.18 10.86
C PRO A 150 6.13 -3.85 11.10
N ARG A 151 6.33 -5.06 10.53
CA ARG A 151 7.47 -5.94 10.82
C ARG A 151 8.71 -5.61 9.99
N SER A 152 8.56 -5.02 8.80
CA SER A 152 9.69 -4.68 7.92
C SER A 152 9.78 -3.17 7.66
N LYS A 153 10.92 -2.59 8.06
CA LYS A 153 11.26 -1.19 7.74
C LYS A 153 11.59 -1.00 6.26
N THR A 154 12.15 -2.02 5.62
CA THR A 154 12.40 -2.03 4.18
C THR A 154 11.10 -1.94 3.40
N LEU A 155 10.08 -2.73 3.79
CA LEU A 155 8.75 -2.69 3.18
C LEU A 155 8.06 -1.33 3.37
N GLN A 156 8.12 -0.75 4.58
CA GLN A 156 7.63 0.61 4.86
C GLN A 156 8.28 1.65 3.94
N SER A 157 9.61 1.55 3.75
CA SER A 157 10.37 2.43 2.88
C SER A 157 9.98 2.26 1.41
N HIS A 158 9.93 1.02 0.89
CA HIS A 158 9.59 0.76 -0.51
C HIS A 158 8.17 1.22 -0.86
N LEU A 159 7.20 1.00 0.04
CA LEU A 159 5.83 1.50 -0.14
C LEU A 159 5.80 3.03 -0.16
N SER A 160 6.55 3.68 0.72
CA SER A 160 6.63 5.14 0.76
C SER A 160 7.23 5.71 -0.53
N GLU A 161 8.30 5.10 -1.06
CA GLU A 161 8.90 5.49 -2.34
C GLU A 161 7.93 5.27 -3.51
N TYR A 162 7.21 4.14 -3.54
CA TYR A 162 6.16 3.90 -4.55
C TYR A 162 5.12 5.03 -4.56
N PHE A 163 4.60 5.41 -3.38
CA PHE A 163 3.60 6.49 -3.30
C PHE A 163 4.20 7.88 -3.50
N ILE A 164 5.50 8.11 -3.27
CA ILE A 164 6.17 9.35 -3.69
C ILE A 164 6.07 9.50 -5.21
N VAL A 165 6.35 8.45 -5.98
CA VAL A 165 6.23 8.47 -7.44
C VAL A 165 4.79 8.76 -7.88
N VAL A 166 3.80 8.16 -7.22
CA VAL A 166 2.36 8.45 -7.47
C VAL A 166 2.03 9.92 -7.18
N VAL A 167 2.54 10.48 -6.08
CA VAL A 167 2.33 11.89 -5.71
C VAL A 167 2.98 12.82 -6.73
N HIS A 168 4.21 12.55 -7.16
CA HIS A 168 4.89 13.33 -8.19
C HIS A 168 4.16 13.32 -9.53
N LEU A 169 3.70 12.15 -9.98
CA LEU A 169 2.88 12.03 -11.19
C LEU A 169 1.62 12.91 -11.10
N CYS A 170 0.91 12.82 -9.98
CA CYS A 170 -0.27 13.64 -9.72
C CYS A 170 0.04 15.14 -9.64
N HIS A 171 1.21 15.51 -9.11
CA HIS A 171 1.66 16.89 -9.02
C HIS A 171 1.99 17.49 -10.38
N GLU A 172 2.66 16.73 -11.25
CA GLU A 172 2.89 17.15 -12.62
C GLU A 172 1.56 17.32 -13.37
N LEU A 173 0.63 16.36 -13.23
CA LEU A 173 -0.72 16.48 -13.80
C LEU A 173 -1.47 17.72 -13.28
N LEU A 174 -1.35 18.07 -12.00
CA LEU A 174 -1.92 19.29 -11.44
C LEU A 174 -1.35 20.55 -12.12
N LYS A 175 -0.02 20.60 -12.31
CA LYS A 175 0.64 21.71 -12.99
C LYS A 175 0.16 21.80 -14.44
N LEU A 176 -0.07 20.67 -15.10
CA LEU A 176 -0.64 20.64 -16.45
C LEU A 176 -2.05 21.20 -16.49
N ILE A 177 -2.92 20.77 -15.58
CA ILE A 177 -4.30 21.28 -15.50
C ILE A 177 -4.30 22.79 -15.32
N LYS A 178 -3.45 23.33 -14.45
CA LYS A 178 -3.34 24.78 -14.21
C LYS A 178 -2.80 25.54 -15.41
N LYS A 179 -1.77 25.03 -16.08
CA LYS A 179 -1.26 25.60 -17.34
C LYS A 179 -2.26 25.46 -18.49
N SER A 180 -3.08 24.41 -18.48
CA SER A 180 -4.07 24.13 -19.52
C SER A 180 -5.26 25.08 -19.47
N ILE A 181 -5.62 25.62 -18.29
CA ILE A 181 -6.57 26.74 -18.19
C ILE A 181 -6.05 27.96 -18.99
N LEU A 182 -4.73 28.02 -19.26
CA LEU A 182 -4.06 29.05 -20.05
C LEU A 182 -3.76 28.62 -21.52
N GLY A 183 -4.27 27.47 -22.01
CA GLY A 183 -4.39 27.21 -23.46
C GLY A 183 -3.40 26.25 -24.14
N GLN A 184 -2.61 25.42 -23.44
CA GLN A 184 -1.72 24.42 -24.08
C GLN A 184 -1.86 23.03 -23.44
N LEU A 185 -2.51 22.09 -24.14
CA LEU A 185 -2.88 20.78 -23.59
C LEU A 185 -2.05 19.59 -24.10
N VAL A 186 -1.31 19.75 -25.20
CA VAL A 186 -0.90 18.58 -26.00
C VAL A 186 0.54 18.13 -25.76
N SER A 187 1.44 18.99 -25.24
CA SER A 187 2.89 18.74 -25.32
C SER A 187 3.61 18.41 -24.02
N PHE A 188 2.97 18.50 -22.85
CA PHE A 188 3.75 18.68 -21.61
C PHE A 188 4.17 17.38 -20.90
N LEU A 189 3.45 16.28 -21.06
CA LEU A 189 3.97 14.95 -20.69
C LEU A 189 4.53 14.32 -21.96
N SER A 190 5.84 14.33 -22.10
CA SER A 190 6.48 13.58 -23.18
C SER A 190 6.22 12.08 -22.97
N ASP A 191 6.23 11.29 -24.04
CA ASP A 191 6.13 9.83 -23.91
C ASP A 191 7.29 9.27 -23.06
N SER A 192 8.45 9.94 -23.05
CA SER A 192 9.56 9.62 -22.17
C SER A 192 9.25 9.84 -20.70
N ASP A 193 8.60 10.94 -20.31
CA ASP A 193 8.26 11.19 -18.90
C ASP A 193 7.27 10.12 -18.38
N MET A 194 6.26 9.80 -19.20
CA MET A 194 5.27 8.76 -18.87
C MET A 194 5.94 7.39 -18.71
N LYS A 195 6.87 7.05 -19.61
CA LYS A 195 7.61 5.79 -19.54
C LYS A 195 8.56 5.74 -18.34
N ASN A 196 9.13 6.87 -17.94
CA ASN A 196 9.94 6.95 -16.73
C ASN A 196 9.09 6.65 -15.49
N TYR A 197 7.93 7.30 -15.34
CA TYR A 197 6.99 7.01 -14.24
C TYR A 197 6.53 5.55 -14.24
N GLU A 198 6.22 4.98 -15.40
CA GLU A 198 5.87 3.56 -15.54
C GLU A 198 7.00 2.66 -15.02
N SER A 199 8.24 2.92 -15.44
CA SER A 199 9.41 2.12 -15.04
C SER A 199 9.75 2.24 -13.56
N GLU A 200 9.66 3.43 -12.97
CA GLU A 200 9.87 3.64 -11.53
C GLU A 200 8.79 2.95 -10.70
N LEU A 201 7.52 3.05 -11.10
CA LEU A 201 6.41 2.39 -10.40
C LEU A 201 6.53 0.86 -10.49
N ASP A 202 6.93 0.31 -11.65
CA ASP A 202 7.13 -1.13 -11.80
C ASP A 202 8.35 -1.63 -11.00
N GLN A 203 9.45 -0.86 -10.99
CA GLN A 203 10.62 -1.17 -10.18
C GLN A 203 10.26 -1.27 -8.69
N TRP A 204 9.59 -0.24 -8.14
CA TRP A 204 9.19 -0.26 -6.74
C TRP A 204 8.17 -1.36 -6.45
N ALA A 205 7.24 -1.62 -7.37
CA ALA A 205 6.31 -2.73 -7.25
C ALA A 205 7.01 -4.10 -7.19
N SER A 206 8.07 -4.32 -7.99
CA SER A 206 8.88 -5.55 -7.92
C SER A 206 9.57 -5.68 -6.57
N LEU A 207 10.21 -4.62 -6.08
CA LEU A 207 10.89 -4.62 -4.78
C LEU A 207 9.93 -4.88 -3.61
N ILE A 208 8.72 -4.33 -3.67
CA ILE A 208 7.66 -4.61 -2.67
C ILE A 208 7.26 -6.08 -2.74
N ARG A 209 7.07 -6.62 -3.95
CA ARG A 209 6.66 -8.03 -4.16
C ARG A 209 7.70 -9.01 -3.66
N GLU A 210 8.97 -8.75 -3.94
CA GLU A 210 10.11 -9.55 -3.48
C GLU A 210 10.20 -9.57 -1.96
N GLU A 211 10.13 -8.39 -1.33
CA GLU A 211 10.16 -8.26 0.13
C GLU A 211 8.97 -8.96 0.79
N VAL A 212 7.75 -8.80 0.26
CA VAL A 212 6.57 -9.50 0.77
C VAL A 212 6.72 -11.02 0.64
N SER A 213 7.25 -11.50 -0.49
CA SER A 213 7.47 -12.93 -0.71
C SER A 213 8.50 -13.50 0.27
N LEU A 214 9.57 -12.76 0.55
CA LEU A 214 10.59 -13.10 1.53
C LEU A 214 10.00 -13.19 2.95
N LEU A 215 9.24 -12.18 3.38
CA LEU A 215 8.62 -12.14 4.71
C LEU A 215 7.58 -13.26 4.91
N MET A 216 6.85 -13.60 3.86
CA MET A 216 5.91 -14.72 3.86
C MET A 216 6.65 -16.06 3.98
N GLY A 217 7.76 -16.25 3.26
CA GLY A 217 8.62 -17.43 3.38
C GLY A 217 9.18 -17.62 4.79
N GLN A 218 9.72 -16.54 5.39
CA GLN A 218 10.23 -16.57 6.76
C GLN A 218 9.14 -16.91 7.79
N THR A 219 7.93 -16.37 7.62
CA THR A 219 6.82 -16.65 8.55
C THR A 219 6.40 -18.11 8.50
N VAL A 220 6.37 -18.73 7.31
CA VAL A 220 6.04 -20.15 7.14
C VAL A 220 7.13 -21.03 7.77
N GLU A 221 8.40 -20.68 7.56
CA GLU A 221 9.52 -21.42 8.13
C GLU A 221 9.52 -21.34 9.67
N GLU A 222 9.33 -20.15 10.24
CA GLU A 222 9.26 -19.94 11.69
C GLU A 222 8.08 -20.71 12.32
N GLN A 223 6.92 -20.72 11.67
CA GLN A 223 5.76 -21.50 12.12
C GLN A 223 6.03 -23.01 12.06
N SER A 224 6.71 -23.49 11.01
CA SER A 224 7.12 -24.89 10.88
C SER A 224 8.08 -25.31 12.00
N PHE A 225 9.08 -24.47 12.32
CA PHE A 225 9.99 -24.72 13.44
C PHE A 225 9.26 -24.77 14.78
N ARG A 226 8.36 -23.82 15.06
CA ARG A 226 7.55 -23.82 16.29
C ARG A 226 6.67 -25.07 16.41
N PHE A 227 6.05 -25.50 15.30
CA PHE A 227 5.22 -26.71 15.29
C PHE A 227 6.06 -27.97 15.55
N LYS A 228 7.24 -28.09 14.92
CA LYS A 228 8.18 -29.19 15.19
C LYS A 228 8.65 -29.21 16.64
N ALA A 229 8.94 -28.05 17.23
CA ALA A 229 9.32 -27.94 18.65
C ALA A 229 8.20 -28.40 19.59
N LEU A 230 6.94 -28.01 19.31
CA LEU A 230 5.77 -28.44 20.07
C LEU A 230 5.52 -29.95 19.95
N LEU A 231 5.67 -30.52 18.74
CA LEU A 231 5.59 -31.96 18.53
C LEU A 231 6.69 -32.71 19.31
N GLY A 232 7.92 -32.22 19.28
CA GLY A 232 9.02 -32.79 20.06
C GLY A 232 8.76 -32.74 21.57
N PHE A 233 8.13 -31.67 22.07
CA PHE A 233 7.73 -31.57 23.47
C PHE A 233 6.65 -32.59 23.82
N SER A 234 5.62 -32.74 22.98
CA SER A 234 4.56 -33.74 23.13
C SER A 234 5.09 -35.18 23.13
N GLU A 235 6.01 -35.50 22.21
CA GLU A 235 6.67 -36.81 22.17
C GLU A 235 7.47 -37.08 23.45
N SER A 236 8.24 -36.09 23.91
CA SER A 236 9.02 -36.20 25.15
C SER A 236 8.14 -36.44 26.38
N GLU A 237 6.98 -35.78 26.44
CA GLU A 237 6.02 -35.92 27.53
C GLU A 237 5.32 -37.27 27.49
N SER A 238 4.97 -37.77 26.30
CA SER A 238 4.42 -39.12 26.12
C SER A 238 5.42 -40.20 26.55
N ARG A 239 6.71 -40.03 26.24
CA ARG A 239 7.78 -40.95 26.62
C ARG A 239 8.00 -40.93 28.14
N ARG A 240 7.97 -39.75 28.75
CA ARG A 240 8.01 -39.57 30.22
C ARG A 240 6.83 -40.27 30.90
N GLN A 241 5.63 -40.14 30.33
CA GLN A 241 4.42 -40.78 30.86
C GLN A 241 4.52 -42.31 30.80
N ARG A 242 4.98 -42.88 29.68
CA ARG A 242 5.22 -44.33 29.54
C ARG A 242 6.24 -44.85 30.55
N LEU A 243 7.35 -44.14 30.75
CA LEU A 243 8.35 -44.49 31.76
C LEU A 243 7.77 -44.47 33.18
N LYS A 244 6.97 -43.45 33.52
CA LYS A 244 6.28 -43.40 34.81
C LYS A 244 5.33 -44.59 35.01
N THR A 245 4.61 -45.00 33.98
CA THR A 245 3.73 -46.18 34.06
C THR A 245 4.54 -47.46 34.24
N HIS A 246 5.64 -47.64 33.51
CA HIS A 246 6.53 -48.80 33.65
C HIS A 246 7.11 -48.89 35.07
N VAL A 247 7.63 -47.77 35.60
CA VAL A 247 8.15 -47.72 36.98
C VAL A 247 7.05 -48.04 38.00
N ARG A 248 5.83 -47.55 37.78
CA ARG A 248 4.69 -47.87 38.66
C ARG A 248 4.37 -49.37 38.67
N VAL A 249 4.36 -50.01 37.50
CA VAL A 249 4.13 -51.47 37.38
C VAL A 249 5.24 -52.25 38.07
N LEU A 250 6.51 -51.89 37.83
CA LEU A 250 7.66 -52.55 38.46
C LEU A 250 7.63 -52.43 39.99
N ASN A 251 7.28 -51.26 40.53
CA ASN A 251 7.13 -51.06 41.97
C ASN A 251 6.00 -51.93 42.54
N SER A 252 4.85 -52.03 41.86
CA SER A 252 3.76 -52.92 42.28
C SER A 252 4.18 -54.39 42.29
N CYS A 253 4.96 -54.83 41.29
CA CYS A 253 5.49 -56.20 41.22
C CYS A 253 6.58 -56.49 42.26
N SER A 254 7.37 -55.48 42.65
CA SER A 254 8.40 -55.59 43.69
C SER A 254 7.83 -55.62 45.11
N THR A 255 6.55 -55.27 45.30
CA THR A 255 5.90 -55.26 46.63
C THR A 255 5.43 -56.67 47.05
N TYR A 256 5.55 -57.67 46.18
CA TYR A 256 5.05 -59.04 46.39
C TYR A 256 6.13 -60.09 46.65
N ASP A 257 7.29 -59.68 47.17
CA ASP A 257 8.41 -60.62 47.41
C ASP A 257 8.75 -60.77 48.90
N TYR A 258 7.74 -61.01 49.73
CA TYR A 258 7.93 -61.61 51.06
C TYR A 258 6.63 -62.24 51.58
N GLN A 259 6.43 -63.51 51.25
CA GLN A 259 6.01 -64.49 52.26
C GLN A 259 6.72 -65.81 52.02
N THR A 260 7.84 -65.90 52.71
CA THR A 260 8.65 -67.08 53.04
C THR A 260 7.77 -68.26 53.46
N THR A 261 8.09 -69.45 52.98
CA THR A 261 7.87 -70.71 53.72
C THR A 261 9.19 -71.46 53.75
#